data_AF-A0A6L7W3K9-F1
#
_entry.id   AF-A0A6L7W3K9-F1
#
_cell.length_a   1.000
_cell.length_b   1.000
_cell.length_c   1.000
_cell.angle_alpha   90.00
_cell.angle_beta   90.00
_cell.angle_gamma   90.00
#
_symmetry.space_group_name_H-M   'P 1'
#
loop_
_entity.id
_entity.type
_entity.pdbx_description
1 polymer ?
#
loop_
_entity_poly.entity_id
_entity_poly.type
_entity_poly.pdbx_seq_one_letter_code
_entity_poly.pdbx_strand_id
1 'polypeptide(L)'
;MAKEEKVVLEGTIVDILPDGQYKVEIEGGHQILGYTSGKMRRFNIRIVVGDTVTIETSPYDLNRGRITFRDSGTGGPPPPSTQGGGSRRPGRGGRSRSRRRR
;
A
#
# COMPACT_ATOMS: atom_id res chain seq x y z
N MET A 1 17.89 27.99 -9.04
CA MET A 1 16.89 27.12 -8.39
C MET A 1 16.00 26.54 -9.47
N ALA A 2 16.36 25.37 -10.01
CA ALA A 2 15.60 24.70 -11.05
C ALA A 2 14.83 23.55 -10.39
N LYS A 3 13.49 23.61 -10.44
CA LYS A 3 12.65 22.45 -10.17
C LYS A 3 12.90 21.49 -11.32
N GLU A 4 13.77 20.51 -11.12
CA GLU A 4 13.88 19.39 -12.03
C GLU A 4 12.53 18.66 -11.98
N GLU A 5 11.72 18.85 -13.03
CA GLU A 5 10.51 18.07 -13.25
C GLU A 5 10.93 16.62 -13.46
N LYS A 6 10.70 15.82 -12.42
CA LYS A 6 10.91 14.38 -12.48
C LYS A 6 9.86 13.79 -13.40
N VAL A 7 10.29 12.99 -14.36
CA VAL A 7 9.39 12.31 -15.26
C VAL A 7 8.93 11.04 -14.55
N VAL A 8 7.61 10.92 -14.39
CA VAL A 8 6.98 9.73 -13.83
C VAL A 8 6.60 8.81 -14.98
N LEU A 9 7.10 7.58 -14.95
CA LEU A 9 6.85 6.57 -15.96
C LEU A 9 6.34 5.29 -15.28
N GLU A 10 5.55 4.52 -16.01
CA GLU A 10 5.04 3.23 -15.57
C GLU A 10 5.78 2.11 -16.30
N GLY A 11 6.04 1.01 -15.60
CA GLY A 11 6.71 -0.14 -16.18
C GLY A 11 6.51 -1.42 -15.38
N THR A 12 6.89 -2.53 -15.98
CA THR A 12 6.76 -3.86 -15.41
C THR A 12 8.13 -4.44 -15.10
N ILE A 13 8.23 -5.12 -13.96
CA ILE A 13 9.50 -5.71 -13.53
C ILE A 13 9.74 -7.01 -14.27
N VAL A 14 10.87 -7.08 -14.98
CA VAL A 14 11.27 -8.25 -15.76
C VAL A 14 12.20 -9.15 -14.95
N ASP A 15 13.13 -8.55 -14.19
CA ASP A 15 14.13 -9.33 -13.46
C ASP A 15 14.61 -8.59 -12.20
N ILE A 16 15.14 -9.35 -11.24
CA ILE A 16 15.64 -8.84 -9.95
C ILE A 16 17.12 -9.21 -9.84
N LEU A 17 17.97 -8.18 -9.83
CA LEU A 17 19.41 -8.35 -9.71
C LEU A 17 19.81 -8.49 -8.23
N PRO A 18 20.84 -9.30 -7.91
CA PRO A 18 21.31 -9.50 -6.55
C PRO A 18 21.89 -8.24 -5.90
N ASP A 19 22.28 -7.24 -6.69
CA ASP A 19 22.82 -5.95 -6.24
C ASP A 19 21.74 -5.00 -5.65
N GLY A 20 20.51 -5.47 -5.48
CA GLY A 20 19.38 -4.63 -5.06
C GLY A 20 18.90 -3.68 -6.16
N GLN A 21 19.18 -4.04 -7.41
CA GLN A 21 18.69 -3.38 -8.62
C GLN A 21 17.54 -4.19 -9.21
N TYR A 22 16.60 -3.48 -9.83
CA TYR A 22 15.44 -4.08 -10.47
C TYR A 22 15.47 -3.73 -11.94
N LYS A 23 15.32 -4.72 -12.80
CA LYS A 23 15.22 -4.53 -14.24
C LYS A 23 13.76 -4.28 -14.57
N VAL A 24 13.45 -3.04 -14.97
CA VAL A 24 12.07 -2.63 -15.28
C VAL A 24 11.97 -2.32 -16.76
N GLU A 25 10.98 -2.88 -17.41
CA GLU A 25 10.64 -2.60 -18.79
C GLU A 25 9.51 -1.58 -18.83
N ILE A 26 9.79 -0.45 -19.48
CA ILE A 26 8.81 0.62 -19.66
C ILE A 26 8.06 0.41 -20.98
N GLU A 27 6.82 0.89 -21.01
CA GLU A 27 6.03 0.99 -22.24
C GLU A 27 6.81 1.83 -23.29
N GLY A 28 7.37 1.13 -24.28
CA GLY A 28 8.36 1.69 -25.20
C GLY A 28 9.54 0.76 -25.48
N GLY A 29 9.65 -0.37 -24.77
CA GLY A 29 10.67 -1.41 -25.01
C GLY A 29 12.05 -1.05 -24.43
N HIS A 30 12.12 -0.01 -23.60
CA HIS A 30 13.34 0.38 -22.91
C HIS A 30 13.43 -0.33 -21.56
N GLN A 31 14.60 -0.90 -21.30
CA GLN A 31 14.92 -1.57 -20.04
C GLN A 31 15.76 -0.63 -19.17
N ILE A 32 15.27 -0.36 -17.97
CA ILE A 32 15.84 0.59 -17.04
C ILE A 32 16.26 -0.14 -15.76
N LEU A 33 17.36 0.34 -15.17
CA LEU A 33 17.79 -0.11 -13.87
C LEU A 33 17.17 0.79 -12.80
N GLY A 34 16.24 0.20 -12.04
CA GLY A 34 15.51 0.85 -10.98
C GLY A 34 16.08 0.52 -9.59
N TYR A 35 16.17 1.52 -8.73
CA TYR A 35 16.46 1.33 -7.29
C TYR A 35 15.21 1.62 -6.46
N THR A 36 15.00 0.85 -5.40
CA THR A 36 13.92 1.13 -4.44
C THR A 36 14.11 2.48 -3.76
N SER A 37 13.04 3.27 -3.68
CA SER A 37 13.05 4.45 -2.83
C SER A 37 13.16 4.08 -1.34
N GLY A 38 13.73 4.97 -0.54
CA GLY A 38 13.84 4.77 0.92
C GLY A 38 12.47 4.59 1.59
N LYS A 39 11.40 5.14 1.01
CA LYS A 39 10.03 4.94 1.47
C LYS A 39 9.63 3.46 1.36
N MET A 40 9.91 2.81 0.22
CA MET A 40 9.62 1.38 0.04
C MET A 40 10.39 0.50 1.03
N ARG A 41 11.68 0.81 1.27
CA ARG A 41 12.49 0.11 2.28
C ARG A 41 11.90 0.26 3.68
N ARG A 42 11.42 1.44 4.04
CA ARG A 42 10.77 1.70 5.35
C ARG A 42 9.48 0.89 5.52
N PHE A 43 8.66 0.79 4.47
CA PHE A 43 7.40 0.03 4.51
C PHE A 43 7.58 -1.46 4.21
N ASN A 44 8.83 -1.93 4.09
CA ASN A 44 9.17 -3.32 3.79
C ASN A 44 8.42 -3.90 2.58
N ILE A 45 8.23 -3.07 1.55
CA ILE A 45 7.52 -3.45 0.33
C ILE A 45 8.42 -4.39 -0.47
N ARG A 46 8.01 -5.65 -0.58
CA ARG A 46 8.68 -6.63 -1.42
C ARG A 46 8.31 -6.37 -2.87
N ILE A 47 9.26 -6.60 -3.76
CA ILE A 47 9.08 -6.43 -5.19
C ILE A 47 9.28 -7.80 -5.84
N VAL A 48 8.38 -8.19 -6.73
CA VAL A 48 8.40 -9.48 -7.45
C VAL A 48 8.44 -9.21 -8.96
N VAL A 49 8.96 -10.17 -9.72
CA VAL A 49 8.91 -10.15 -11.18
C VAL A 49 7.44 -10.19 -11.64
N GLY A 50 7.10 -9.36 -12.62
CA GLY A 50 5.73 -9.20 -13.14
C GLY A 50 4.89 -8.16 -12.41
N ASP A 51 5.43 -7.49 -11.37
CA ASP A 51 4.74 -6.38 -10.74
C ASP A 51 4.80 -5.10 -11.59
N THR A 52 3.69 -4.37 -11.63
CA THR A 52 3.63 -3.02 -12.17
C THR A 52 4.15 -2.02 -11.14
N VAL A 53 5.09 -1.19 -11.54
CA VAL A 53 5.72 -0.19 -10.70
C VAL A 53 5.80 1.16 -11.37
N THR A 54 5.76 2.20 -10.55
CA THR A 54 5.94 3.58 -10.99
C THR A 54 7.38 4.01 -10.71
N ILE A 55 8.05 4.51 -11.75
CA ILE A 55 9.43 4.95 -11.73
C ILE A 55 9.46 6.48 -11.91
N GLU A 56 10.17 7.16 -11.02
CA GLU A 56 10.60 8.53 -11.23
C GLU A 56 12.01 8.52 -11.84
N THR A 57 12.16 9.05 -13.05
CA THR A 57 13.47 9.29 -13.67
C THR A 57 13.78 10.79 -13.73
N SER A 58 15.06 11.13 -13.68
CA SER A 58 15.51 12.50 -13.92
C SER A 58 15.64 12.71 -15.43
N PRO A 59 15.27 13.87 -15.99
CA PRO A 59 15.34 14.13 -17.43
C PRO A 59 16.76 13.98 -18.03
N TYR A 60 17.79 13.88 -17.20
CA TYR A 60 19.17 13.68 -17.63
C TYR A 60 19.55 12.20 -17.83
N ASP A 61 18.88 11.26 -17.16
CA ASP A 61 19.29 9.84 -17.13
C ASP A 61 18.09 8.89 -17.25
N LEU A 62 17.60 8.68 -18.47
CA LEU A 62 16.50 7.74 -18.75
C LEU A 62 16.84 6.27 -18.45
N ASN A 63 18.13 5.91 -18.34
CA ASN A 63 18.56 4.53 -18.05
C ASN A 63 18.51 4.17 -16.56
N ARG A 64 18.34 5.16 -15.68
CA ARG A 64 18.29 4.94 -14.23
C ARG A 64 17.01 5.54 -13.66
N GLY A 65 16.36 4.76 -12.82
CA GLY A 65 15.05 5.10 -12.27
C GLY A 65 14.99 4.93 -10.77
N ARG A 66 14.14 5.73 -10.12
CA ARG A 66 13.77 5.53 -8.72
C ARG A 66 12.36 4.96 -8.63
N ILE A 67 12.23 3.77 -8.07
CA ILE A 67 10.94 3.13 -7.88
C ILE A 67 10.28 3.76 -6.65
N THR A 68 9.14 4.42 -6.86
CA THR A 68 8.41 5.12 -5.80
C THR A 68 7.17 4.37 -5.35
N PHE A 69 6.48 3.70 -6.28
CA PHE A 69 5.23 3.00 -6.00
C PHE A 69 5.18 1.64 -6.69
N ARG A 70 4.50 0.69 -6.05
CA ARG A 70 4.15 -0.62 -6.60
C ARG A 70 2.62 -0.70 -6.58
N ASP A 71 2.00 -0.92 -7.72
CA ASP A 71 0.56 -1.15 -7.79
C ASP A 71 0.30 -2.63 -7.53
N SER A 72 0.25 -3.00 -6.25
CA SER A 72 -0.31 -4.29 -5.86
C SER A 72 -1.82 -4.09 -5.75
N GLY A 73 -2.60 -4.63 -6.68
CA GLY A 73 -4.07 -4.59 -6.72
C GLY A 73 -4.78 -5.28 -5.55
N THR A 74 -4.19 -5.29 -4.36
CA THR A 74 -4.71 -5.92 -3.16
C THR A 74 -4.31 -5.11 -1.93
N GLY A 75 -4.84 -3.89 -1.84
CA GLY A 75 -5.23 -3.36 -0.53
C GLY A 75 -6.46 -4.16 -0.10
N GLY A 76 -6.28 -5.21 0.70
CA GLY A 76 -7.38 -5.98 1.25
C GLY A 76 -8.40 -5.05 1.94
N PRO A 77 -9.70 -5.36 1.89
CA PRO A 77 -10.71 -4.53 2.53
C PRO A 77 -10.36 -4.33 4.00
N PRO A 78 -10.58 -3.13 4.57
CA PRO A 78 -10.36 -2.90 5.99
C PRO A 78 -11.07 -3.99 6.79
N PRO A 79 -10.48 -4.49 7.90
CA PRO A 79 -11.16 -5.46 8.73
C PRO A 79 -12.55 -4.92 9.06
N PRO A 80 -13.63 -5.68 8.85
CA PRO A 80 -14.94 -5.22 9.25
C PRO A 80 -14.84 -4.91 10.74
N SER A 81 -14.97 -3.63 11.08
CA SER A 81 -15.12 -3.19 12.45
C SER A 81 -16.21 -4.06 13.03
N THR A 82 -15.83 -4.97 13.92
CA THR A 82 -16.75 -5.93 14.54
C THR A 82 -17.88 -5.12 15.14
N GLN A 83 -19.03 -5.15 14.48
CA GLN A 83 -20.28 -4.64 15.03
C GLN A 83 -20.61 -5.57 16.20
N GLY A 84 -20.13 -5.20 17.39
CA GLY A 84 -20.60 -5.74 18.66
C GLY A 84 -22.03 -5.25 18.92
N GLY A 85 -22.98 -5.68 18.09
CA GLY A 85 -24.41 -5.54 18.31
C GLY A 85 -24.96 -6.79 18.97
N GLY A 86 -25.14 -6.75 20.28
CA GLY A 86 -25.87 -7.76 21.05
C GLY A 86 -25.70 -7.47 22.55
N SER A 87 -26.69 -7.11 23.33
CA SER A 87 -28.13 -7.28 23.17
C SER A 87 -28.85 -6.30 24.08
N ARG A 88 -29.81 -5.58 23.51
CA ARG A 88 -30.91 -4.97 24.24
C ARG A 88 -31.63 -6.07 25.03
N ARG A 89 -31.62 -5.99 26.36
CA ARG A 89 -32.65 -6.60 27.20
C ARG A 89 -33.52 -5.50 27.79
N PRO A 90 -34.75 -5.30 27.29
CA PRO A 90 -35.75 -4.52 27.99
C PRO A 90 -36.52 -5.44 28.94
N GLY A 91 -36.58 -5.07 30.22
CA GLY A 91 -37.47 -5.67 31.22
C GLY A 91 -37.78 -4.58 32.25
N ARG A 92 -38.69 -3.67 31.92
CA ARG A 92 -40.12 -3.72 32.28
C ARG A 92 -40.29 -3.78 33.80
N GLY A 93 -40.78 -2.67 34.34
CA GLY A 93 -40.97 -2.46 35.77
C GLY A 93 -42.02 -3.33 36.43
N GLY A 94 -42.09 -3.19 37.76
CA GLY A 94 -43.03 -3.91 38.59
C GLY A 94 -42.96 -3.48 40.04
N ARG A 95 -43.47 -2.27 40.31
CA ARG A 95 -44.23 -1.85 41.50
C ARG A 95 -44.01 -2.63 42.81
N SER A 96 -43.63 -1.87 43.84
CA SER A 96 -44.25 -1.81 45.17
C SER A 96 -45.11 -3.01 45.57
N ARG A 97 -44.70 -3.70 46.64
CA ARG A 97 -45.62 -4.31 47.61
C ARG A 97 -44.97 -4.40 48.97
N SER A 98 -45.45 -3.51 49.83
CA SER A 98 -45.60 -3.68 51.27
C SER A 98 -45.81 -5.13 51.73
N ARG A 99 -44.99 -5.60 52.67
CA ARG A 99 -45.32 -6.55 53.78
C ARG A 99 -44.30 -6.25 54.89
N ARG A 100 -44.64 -5.51 55.94
CA ARG A 100 -45.45 -5.85 57.13
C ARG A 100 -44.85 -7.04 57.92
N ARG A 101 -44.64 -6.78 59.22
CA ARG A 101 -44.29 -7.68 60.35
C ARG A 101 -42.77 -7.90 60.51
N ARG A 102 -42.15 -7.68 61.68
CA ARG A 102 -42.62 -7.69 63.07
C ARG A 102 -41.98 -6.55 63.86
#